data_AF-A0A2E7VHG3-F1
#
_entry.id   AF-A0A2E7VHG3-F1
#
_cell.length_a   1.000
_cell.length_b   1.000
_cell.length_c   1.000
_cell.angle_alpha   90.00
_cell.angle_beta   90.00
_cell.angle_gamma   90.00
#
_symmetry.space_group_name_H-M   'P 1'
#
loop_
_entity.id
_entity.type
_entity.pdbx_description
1 polymer ?
#
loop_
_entity_poly.entity_id
_entity_poly.type
_entity_poly.pdbx_seq_one_letter_code
_entity_poly.pdbx_strand_id
1 'polypeptide(L)'
;MKKILIILGFLASFSVSCVLQAAAPPPNIVLVFVDDMGYGDLACYGNKKNKTPNVDRLASEGQRWTSFYSSGAVCVPSRTGLMSGRHPALFSGRHELPKTRDKLMAAMLKKKGYATGILGKWHLAGYPKDFTKSPMHPLECGFDYHYGTPGSNDVPAPPGKRQIRSLFDVCDKFTFRVPLIRGRKLIEVPTDQELLTKRYTTEAVKWIGAN
;
A
#
# COMPACT_ATOMS: atom_id res chain seq x y z
N MET A 1 48.18 -53.70 55.75
CA MET A 1 47.13 -53.82 54.71
C MET A 1 46.46 -52.47 54.51
N LYS A 2 46.81 -51.72 53.45
CA LYS A 2 46.24 -50.39 53.17
C LYS A 2 45.01 -50.57 52.26
N LYS A 3 43.83 -50.15 52.74
CA LYS A 3 42.58 -50.15 51.95
C LYS A 3 42.53 -48.86 51.11
N ILE A 4 42.48 -49.02 49.79
CA ILE A 4 42.28 -47.92 48.84
C ILE A 4 40.77 -47.79 48.61
N LEU A 5 40.24 -46.59 48.86
CA LEU A 5 38.84 -46.25 48.65
C LEU A 5 38.73 -45.52 47.29
N ILE A 6 38.07 -46.14 46.32
CA ILE A 6 37.81 -45.54 44.99
C ILE A 6 36.42 -44.88 45.07
N ILE A 7 36.40 -43.55 45.00
CA ILE A 7 35.16 -42.77 44.89
C ILE A 7 34.87 -42.59 43.39
N LEU A 8 33.87 -43.31 42.87
CA LEU A 8 33.34 -43.05 41.53
C LEU A 8 32.49 -41.78 41.57
N GLY A 9 33.01 -40.69 41.00
CA GLY A 9 32.26 -39.46 40.77
C GLY A 9 31.24 -39.64 39.63
N PHE A 10 29.96 -39.53 39.94
CA PHE A 10 28.87 -39.54 38.97
C PHE A 10 28.76 -38.12 38.37
N LEU A 11 29.35 -37.88 37.20
CA LEU A 11 29.13 -36.64 36.43
C LEU A 11 27.72 -36.69 35.81
N ALA A 12 26.75 -36.06 36.46
CA ALA A 12 25.45 -35.79 35.84
C ALA A 12 25.62 -34.71 34.77
N SER A 13 25.63 -35.10 33.49
CA SER A 13 25.50 -34.16 32.37
C SER A 13 24.10 -33.55 32.40
N PHE A 14 23.99 -32.32 32.91
CA PHE A 14 22.80 -31.50 32.73
C PHE A 14 22.78 -31.00 31.28
N SER A 15 22.13 -31.75 30.39
CA SER A 15 21.81 -31.28 29.05
C SER A 15 20.76 -30.18 29.15
N VAL A 16 21.20 -28.92 29.19
CA VAL A 16 20.33 -27.76 29.03
C VAL A 16 19.82 -27.79 27.59
N SER A 17 18.66 -28.40 27.39
CA SER A 17 17.91 -28.28 26.14
C SER A 17 17.45 -26.83 26.01
N CYS A 18 18.24 -26.02 25.33
CA CYS A 18 17.83 -24.70 24.87
C CYS A 18 16.69 -24.90 23.89
N VAL A 19 15.45 -24.75 24.36
CA VAL A 19 14.29 -24.70 23.49
C VAL A 19 14.39 -23.40 22.71
N LEU A 20 14.86 -23.49 21.47
CA LEU A 20 14.78 -22.40 20.50
C LEU A 20 13.30 -22.09 20.29
N GLN A 21 12.78 -21.11 21.03
CA GLN A 21 11.47 -20.54 20.77
C GLN A 21 11.54 -19.92 19.37
N ALA A 22 10.91 -20.58 18.39
CA ALA A 22 10.77 -20.01 17.06
C ALA A 22 10.11 -18.64 17.20
N ALA A 23 10.77 -17.60 16.66
CA ALA A 23 10.21 -16.26 16.67
C ALA A 23 8.83 -16.31 16.00
N ALA A 24 7.83 -15.66 16.61
CA ALA A 24 6.51 -15.58 16.02
C ALA A 24 6.63 -14.99 14.60
N PRO A 25 5.87 -15.53 13.62
CA PRO A 25 5.93 -15.00 12.27
C PRO A 25 5.55 -13.52 12.27
N PRO A 26 6.16 -12.71 11.39
CA PRO A 26 5.79 -11.30 11.27
C PRO A 26 4.30 -11.16 10.91
N PRO A 27 3.63 -10.08 11.36
CA PRO A 27 2.21 -9.89 11.08
C PRO A 27 1.99 -9.52 9.60
N ASN A 28 0.80 -9.82 9.08
CA ASN A 28 0.37 -9.29 7.79
C ASN A 28 0.01 -7.80 7.90
N ILE A 29 0.53 -6.98 6.99
CA ILE A 29 0.28 -5.53 6.95
C ILE A 29 -0.67 -5.23 5.80
N VAL A 30 -1.88 -4.77 6.11
CA VAL A 30 -2.87 -4.33 5.11
C VAL A 30 -3.10 -2.83 5.28
N LEU A 31 -2.64 -2.04 4.32
CA LEU A 31 -2.82 -0.59 4.30
C LEU A 31 -3.96 -0.21 3.35
N VAL A 32 -5.07 0.26 3.91
CA VAL A 32 -6.19 0.83 3.13
C VAL A 32 -5.99 2.34 3.03
N PHE A 33 -5.76 2.85 1.81
CA PHE A 33 -5.50 4.27 1.56
C PHE A 33 -6.56 4.87 0.64
N VAL A 34 -7.47 5.66 1.23
CA VAL A 34 -8.64 6.23 0.55
C VAL A 34 -8.29 7.59 -0.05
N ASP A 35 -8.70 7.81 -1.29
CA ASP A 35 -8.46 9.05 -2.04
C ASP A 35 -9.58 10.06 -1.73
N ASP A 36 -9.20 11.31 -1.45
CA ASP A 36 -10.10 12.46 -1.24
C ASP A 36 -11.21 12.30 -0.18
N MET A 37 -11.01 11.42 0.81
CA MET A 37 -11.91 11.29 1.97
C MET A 37 -11.70 12.43 2.97
N GLY A 38 -12.79 13.11 3.31
CA GLY A 38 -12.82 14.13 4.35
C GLY A 38 -12.86 13.54 5.76
N TYR A 39 -12.34 14.28 6.75
CA TYR A 39 -12.33 13.87 8.16
C TYR A 39 -13.74 13.54 8.70
N GLY A 40 -14.76 14.26 8.24
CA GLY A 40 -16.14 14.09 8.65
C GLY A 40 -16.97 13.12 7.80
N ASP A 41 -16.37 12.33 6.91
CA ASP A 41 -17.14 11.44 6.01
C ASP A 41 -17.58 10.13 6.66
N LEU A 42 -16.88 9.68 7.71
CA LEU A 42 -17.15 8.41 8.40
C LEU A 42 -18.12 8.61 9.56
N ALA A 43 -18.99 7.64 9.81
CA ALA A 43 -19.95 7.71 10.92
C ALA A 43 -19.24 7.71 12.28
N CYS A 44 -18.15 6.95 12.44
CA CYS A 44 -17.30 6.99 13.64
C CYS A 44 -16.56 8.33 13.88
N TYR A 45 -16.67 9.29 12.95
CA TYR A 45 -16.21 10.68 13.09
C TYR A 45 -17.37 11.70 13.11
N GLY A 46 -18.62 11.24 13.28
CA GLY A 46 -19.81 12.08 13.47
C GLY A 46 -20.70 12.26 12.24
N ASN A 47 -20.38 11.63 11.11
CA ASN A 47 -21.26 11.66 9.94
C ASN A 47 -22.59 10.94 10.24
N LYS A 48 -23.72 11.59 9.97
CA LYS A 48 -25.07 11.00 10.18
C LYS A 48 -25.72 10.48 8.90
N LYS A 49 -25.12 10.71 7.73
CA LYS A 49 -25.68 10.38 6.41
C LYS A 49 -25.02 9.14 5.80
N ASN A 50 -23.69 9.08 5.83
CA ASN A 50 -22.91 8.00 5.26
C ASN A 50 -22.97 6.77 6.17
N LYS A 51 -23.15 5.59 5.57
CA LYS A 51 -23.16 4.31 6.29
C LYS A 51 -21.80 3.62 6.10
N THR A 52 -21.00 3.55 7.16
CA THR A 52 -19.63 3.02 7.11
C THR A 52 -19.38 1.87 8.09
N PRO A 53 -20.30 0.89 8.22
CA PRO A 53 -20.32 -0.05 9.34
C PRO A 53 -19.02 -0.87 9.49
N ASN A 54 -18.36 -1.21 8.39
CA ASN A 54 -17.09 -1.93 8.43
C ASN A 54 -15.94 -1.08 9.00
N VAL A 55 -15.89 0.20 8.65
CA VAL A 55 -14.88 1.13 9.17
C VAL A 55 -15.20 1.51 10.61
N ASP A 56 -16.48 1.66 10.94
CA ASP A 56 -16.92 1.92 12.31
C ASP A 56 -16.55 0.76 13.24
N ARG A 57 -16.73 -0.49 12.76
CA ARG A 57 -16.29 -1.70 13.47
C ARG A 57 -14.77 -1.75 13.66
N LEU A 58 -13.99 -1.46 12.61
CA LEU A 58 -12.53 -1.35 12.73
C LEU A 58 -12.10 -0.32 13.77
N ALA A 59 -12.81 0.81 13.84
CA ALA A 59 -12.55 1.85 14.83
C ALA A 59 -12.96 1.46 16.26
N SER A 60 -13.99 0.63 16.44
CA SER A 60 -14.42 0.16 17.77
C SER A 60 -13.59 -1.00 18.31
N GLU A 61 -13.05 -1.85 17.42
CA GLU A 61 -12.21 -2.99 17.78
C GLU A 61 -10.72 -2.64 17.82
N GLY A 62 -10.35 -1.42 17.42
CA GLY A 62 -8.96 -0.99 17.30
C GLY A 62 -8.73 0.45 17.78
N GLN A 63 -7.67 1.06 17.24
CA GLN A 63 -7.32 2.45 17.54
C GLN A 63 -8.00 3.41 16.56
N ARG A 64 -8.59 4.49 17.07
CA ARG A 64 -9.09 5.62 16.28
C ARG A 64 -8.33 6.89 16.64
N TRP A 65 -7.81 7.59 15.63
CA TRP A 65 -7.06 8.83 15.84
C TRP A 65 -7.90 10.06 15.48
N THR A 66 -7.97 11.03 16.40
CA THR A 66 -8.65 12.31 16.15
C THR A 66 -7.72 13.38 15.58
N SER A 67 -6.41 13.11 15.58
CA SER A 67 -5.36 14.00 15.09
C SER A 67 -4.34 13.21 14.26
N PHE A 68 -4.72 12.85 13.03
CA PHE A 68 -3.86 12.17 12.06
C PHE A 68 -3.72 13.04 10.80
N TYR A 69 -2.49 13.37 10.42
CA TYR A 69 -2.22 14.33 9.35
C TYR A 69 -1.52 13.68 8.16
N SER A 70 -1.95 14.04 6.95
CA SER A 70 -1.23 13.72 5.72
C SER A 70 -0.01 14.62 5.57
N SER A 71 1.07 14.09 5.00
CA SER A 71 2.29 14.85 4.68
C SER A 71 2.10 15.94 3.61
N GLY A 72 0.95 15.96 2.94
CA GLY A 72 0.53 17.03 2.05
C GLY A 72 -0.96 16.95 1.71
N ALA A 73 -1.54 18.08 1.30
CA ALA A 73 -2.97 18.21 1.02
C ALA A 73 -3.38 17.77 -0.40
N VAL A 74 -2.44 17.30 -1.22
CA VAL A 74 -2.70 16.82 -2.60
C VAL A 74 -2.07 15.45 -2.82
N CYS A 75 -2.59 14.71 -3.81
CA CYS A 75 -2.32 13.28 -3.98
C CYS A 75 -0.82 12.93 -3.99
N VAL A 76 -0.02 13.62 -4.81
CA VAL A 76 1.39 13.26 -5.01
C VAL A 76 2.23 13.52 -3.74
N PRO A 77 2.24 14.71 -3.13
CA PRO A 77 2.93 14.95 -1.86
C PRO A 77 2.50 13.99 -0.73
N SER A 78 1.19 13.75 -0.59
CA SER A 78 0.66 12.82 0.42
C SER A 78 1.23 11.40 0.25
N ARG A 79 1.16 10.86 -0.97
CA ARG A 79 1.66 9.53 -1.32
C ARG A 79 3.18 9.45 -1.23
N THR A 80 3.89 10.53 -1.60
CA THR A 80 5.34 10.62 -1.45
C THR A 80 5.74 10.48 0.02
N GLY A 81 5.10 11.22 0.93
CA GLY A 81 5.45 11.12 2.35
C GLY A 81 5.03 9.78 2.96
N LEU A 82 3.88 9.22 2.58
CA LEU A 82 3.47 7.88 3.01
C LEU A 82 4.49 6.81 2.58
N MET A 83 4.90 6.81 1.31
CA MET A 83 5.79 5.77 0.78
C MET A 83 7.24 5.95 1.21
N SER A 84 7.70 7.18 1.43
CA SER A 84 9.10 7.45 1.77
C SER A 84 9.37 7.61 3.26
N GLY A 85 8.33 7.83 4.08
CA GLY A 85 8.48 8.22 5.49
C GLY A 85 9.15 9.59 5.68
N ARG A 86 9.19 10.42 4.64
CA ARG A 86 9.89 11.72 4.62
C ARG A 86 8.97 12.83 4.16
N HIS A 87 9.14 14.03 4.70
CA HIS A 87 8.35 15.19 4.28
C HIS A 87 8.55 15.45 2.77
N PRO A 88 7.47 15.64 1.98
CA PRO A 88 7.57 15.74 0.52
C PRO A 88 8.44 16.91 0.02
N ALA A 89 8.55 17.98 0.82
CA ALA A 89 9.45 19.11 0.51
C ALA A 89 10.94 18.73 0.41
N LEU A 90 11.34 17.57 0.95
CA LEU A 90 12.71 17.05 0.83
C LEU A 90 13.01 16.45 -0.55
N PHE A 91 11.99 16.30 -1.41
CA PHE A 91 12.13 15.84 -2.78
C PHE A 91 11.95 17.05 -3.69
N SER A 92 13.06 17.64 -4.13
CA SER A 92 13.08 18.79 -5.04
C SER A 92 12.54 18.41 -6.42
N GLY A 93 11.22 18.47 -6.58
CA GLY A 93 10.55 18.11 -7.83
C GLY A 93 10.49 16.60 -8.09
N ARG A 94 10.02 16.21 -9.28
CA ARG A 94 9.72 14.81 -9.65
C ARG A 94 10.97 13.92 -9.84
N HIS A 95 12.17 14.49 -9.72
CA HIS A 95 13.42 13.82 -10.08
C HIS A 95 14.15 13.15 -8.90
N GLU A 96 13.85 13.53 -7.67
CA GLU A 96 14.56 13.00 -6.50
C GLU A 96 13.98 11.68 -5.99
N LEU A 97 12.65 11.53 -5.98
CA LEU A 97 12.00 10.31 -5.52
C LEU A 97 12.46 9.03 -6.27
N PRO A 98 12.66 9.05 -7.61
CA PRO A 98 13.22 7.91 -8.34
C PRO A 98 14.59 7.43 -7.83
N LYS A 99 15.44 8.35 -7.34
CA LYS A 99 16.77 8.01 -6.82
C LYS A 99 16.72 7.25 -5.50
N THR A 100 15.57 7.27 -4.81
CA THR A 100 15.37 6.63 -3.50
C THR A 100 14.31 5.53 -3.55
N ARG A 101 13.97 5.01 -4.74
CA ARG A 101 12.90 4.02 -4.92
C ARG A 101 13.13 2.72 -4.14
N ASP A 102 14.38 2.35 -3.89
CA ASP A 102 14.80 1.17 -3.11
C ASP A 102 14.66 1.36 -1.58
N LYS A 103 14.31 2.58 -1.14
CA LYS A 103 14.08 2.97 0.25
C LYS A 103 12.62 3.28 0.53
N LEU A 104 11.73 3.11 -0.45
CA LEU A 104 10.29 3.24 -0.23
C LEU A 104 9.78 2.07 0.64
N MET A 105 8.67 2.30 1.34
CA MET A 105 8.06 1.37 2.29
C MET A 105 7.97 -0.06 1.76
N ALA A 106 7.48 -0.24 0.52
CA ALA A 106 7.39 -1.56 -0.10
C ALA A 106 8.77 -2.21 -0.29
N ALA A 107 9.76 -1.48 -0.82
CA ALA A 107 11.12 -1.99 -0.99
C ALA A 107 11.77 -2.38 0.34
N MET A 108 11.51 -1.61 1.39
CA MET A 108 12.01 -1.88 2.74
C MET A 108 11.34 -3.11 3.38
N LEU A 109 10.03 -3.27 3.21
CA LEU A 109 9.29 -4.46 3.66
C LEU A 109 9.71 -5.72 2.89
N LYS A 110 9.90 -5.60 1.57
CA LYS A 110 10.40 -6.70 0.74
C LYS A 110 11.78 -7.20 1.18
N LYS A 111 12.70 -6.28 1.56
CA LYS A 111 14.01 -6.63 2.17
C LYS A 111 13.87 -7.40 3.49
N LYS A 112 12.71 -7.34 4.16
CA LYS A 112 12.38 -8.10 5.38
C LYS A 112 11.62 -9.40 5.11
N GLY A 113 11.48 -9.81 3.84
CA GLY A 113 10.85 -11.07 3.46
C GLY A 113 9.34 -11.01 3.29
N TYR A 114 8.73 -9.82 3.30
CA TYR A 114 7.31 -9.68 3.01
C TYR A 114 7.04 -9.84 1.51
N ALA A 115 5.96 -10.56 1.18
CA ALA A 115 5.30 -10.41 -0.11
C ALA A 115 4.63 -9.02 -0.17
N THR A 116 4.85 -8.28 -1.26
CA THR A 116 4.39 -6.89 -1.36
C THR A 116 3.47 -6.66 -2.56
N GLY A 117 2.31 -6.08 -2.34
CA GLY A 117 1.31 -5.84 -3.38
C GLY A 117 0.69 -4.46 -3.25
N ILE A 118 0.40 -3.84 -4.39
CA ILE A 118 -0.41 -2.62 -4.45
C ILE A 118 -1.54 -2.79 -5.44
N LEU A 119 -2.75 -2.48 -4.96
CA LEU A 119 -3.96 -2.53 -5.75
C LEU A 119 -4.68 -1.19 -5.69
N GLY A 120 -5.03 -0.65 -6.86
CA GLY A 120 -5.61 0.69 -6.99
C GLY A 120 -4.65 1.75 -7.50
N LYS A 121 -4.81 2.99 -7.00
CA LYS A 121 -4.12 4.17 -7.53
C LYS A 121 -2.66 4.24 -7.07
N TRP A 122 -1.73 4.47 -8.01
CA TRP A 122 -0.31 4.70 -7.69
C TRP A 122 0.06 6.20 -7.56
N HIS A 123 -0.06 6.95 -8.64
CA HIS A 123 0.18 8.40 -8.77
C HIS A 123 1.61 8.91 -8.51
N LEU A 124 2.61 8.06 -8.23
CA LEU A 124 4.00 8.50 -8.03
C LEU A 124 4.87 8.46 -9.31
N ALA A 125 4.37 7.87 -10.39
CA ALA A 125 5.04 7.86 -11.68
C ALA A 125 4.84 9.13 -12.52
N GLY A 126 3.98 10.05 -12.06
CA GLY A 126 3.39 11.06 -12.94
C GLY A 126 2.54 10.41 -14.03
N TYR A 127 2.58 10.97 -15.24
CA TYR A 127 1.85 10.48 -16.40
C TYR A 127 2.78 10.33 -17.60
N PRO A 128 3.71 9.36 -17.57
CA PRO A 128 4.61 9.11 -18.69
C PRO A 128 3.81 8.58 -19.89
N LYS A 129 4.37 8.71 -21.10
CA LYS A 129 3.77 8.18 -22.33
C LYS A 129 3.46 6.69 -22.23
N ASP A 130 4.34 5.94 -21.59
CA ASP A 130 4.17 4.52 -21.30
C ASP A 130 4.42 4.26 -19.80
N PHE A 131 3.33 4.10 -19.04
CA PHE A 131 3.39 3.80 -17.61
C PHE A 131 4.04 2.45 -17.32
N THR A 132 3.86 1.46 -18.19
CA THR A 132 4.34 0.07 -17.97
C THR A 132 5.87 -0.04 -17.96
N LYS A 133 6.54 0.97 -18.54
CA LYS A 133 8.00 1.12 -18.62
C LYS A 133 8.54 2.24 -17.72
N SER A 134 7.70 2.87 -16.89
CA SER A 134 8.14 3.96 -16.03
C SER A 134 9.20 3.48 -15.03
N PRO A 135 10.28 4.24 -14.78
CA PRO A 135 11.25 3.94 -13.71
C PRO A 135 10.63 4.05 -12.30
N MET A 136 9.45 4.67 -12.22
CA MET A 136 8.61 4.81 -11.05
C MET A 136 7.36 3.93 -11.14
N HIS A 137 7.34 2.90 -11.98
CA HIS A 137 6.27 1.89 -11.93
C HIS A 137 6.28 1.18 -10.55
N PRO A 138 5.15 0.76 -9.96
CA PRO A 138 5.16 0.17 -8.62
C PRO A 138 6.13 -1.01 -8.44
N LEU A 139 6.27 -1.84 -9.47
CA LEU A 139 7.22 -2.96 -9.48
C LEU A 139 8.70 -2.53 -9.42
N GLU A 140 9.01 -1.30 -9.83
CA GLU A 140 10.34 -0.68 -9.70
C GLU A 140 10.55 -0.06 -8.30
N CYS A 141 9.46 0.09 -7.53
CA CYS A 141 9.42 0.74 -6.23
C CYS A 141 9.28 -0.25 -5.06
N GLY A 142 9.55 -1.53 -5.34
CA GLY A 142 9.63 -2.58 -4.34
C GLY A 142 8.38 -3.43 -4.17
N PHE A 143 7.29 -3.18 -4.91
CA PHE A 143 6.14 -4.09 -4.93
C PHE A 143 6.41 -5.31 -5.82
N ASP A 144 5.98 -6.49 -5.38
CA ASP A 144 5.97 -7.73 -6.18
C ASP A 144 4.76 -7.80 -7.11
N TYR A 145 3.64 -7.21 -6.70
CA TYR A 145 2.39 -7.22 -7.45
C TYR A 145 1.79 -5.82 -7.61
N HIS A 146 1.22 -5.57 -8.79
CA HIS A 146 0.51 -4.35 -9.13
C HIS A 146 -0.77 -4.69 -9.89
N TYR A 147 -1.90 -4.15 -9.43
CA TYR A 147 -3.16 -4.15 -10.19
C TYR A 147 -3.91 -2.85 -9.96
N GLY A 148 -3.97 -1.97 -10.96
CA GLY A 148 -4.51 -0.65 -10.74
C GLY A 148 -4.26 0.36 -11.84
N THR A 149 -4.47 1.62 -11.49
CA THR A 149 -4.36 2.77 -12.38
C THR A 149 -3.08 3.54 -12.12
N PRO A 150 -2.48 4.16 -13.17
CA PRO A 150 -1.27 4.98 -13.03
C PRO A 150 -1.37 6.12 -12.01
N GLY A 151 -2.57 6.67 -11.84
CA GLY A 151 -2.82 7.88 -11.08
C GLY A 151 -4.31 8.13 -10.88
N SER A 152 -4.69 9.40 -10.89
CA SER A 152 -6.07 9.82 -10.65
C SER A 152 -7.03 9.33 -11.75
N ASN A 153 -8.29 9.16 -11.36
CA ASN A 153 -9.39 8.65 -12.19
C ASN A 153 -9.90 9.66 -13.24
N ASP A 154 -9.28 10.83 -13.32
CA ASP A 154 -9.54 11.88 -14.28
C ASP A 154 -8.43 12.01 -15.33
N VAL A 155 -7.38 11.17 -15.30
CA VAL A 155 -6.24 11.26 -16.22
C VAL A 155 -6.03 9.95 -17.01
N PRO A 156 -5.81 10.01 -18.34
CA PRO A 156 -5.81 11.21 -19.20
C PRO A 156 -7.19 11.80 -19.47
N ALA A 157 -7.21 13.14 -19.57
CA ALA A 157 -8.37 13.89 -20.02
C ALA A 157 -8.78 13.48 -21.44
N PRO A 158 -10.09 13.56 -21.79
CA PRO A 158 -10.53 13.37 -23.15
C PRO A 158 -9.83 14.36 -24.11
N PRO A 159 -9.54 13.96 -25.37
CA PRO A 159 -8.83 14.80 -26.33
C PRO A 159 -9.46 16.19 -26.48
N GLY A 160 -8.63 17.24 -26.43
CA GLY A 160 -9.09 18.62 -26.59
C GLY A 160 -9.90 19.18 -25.42
N LYS A 161 -10.09 18.44 -24.32
CA LYS A 161 -10.82 18.90 -23.13
C LYS A 161 -9.85 19.24 -22.00
N ARG A 162 -10.14 20.33 -21.28
CA ARG A 162 -9.50 20.66 -20.00
C ARG A 162 -10.31 20.03 -18.86
N GLN A 163 -9.62 19.58 -17.82
CA GLN A 163 -10.22 19.12 -16.56
C GLN A 163 -10.73 20.32 -15.75
N ILE A 164 -11.90 20.82 -16.14
CA ILE A 164 -12.60 21.91 -15.44
C ILE A 164 -13.98 21.44 -15.03
N ARG A 165 -14.62 22.19 -14.12
CA ARG A 165 -15.89 21.78 -13.50
C ARG A 165 -16.96 21.35 -14.51
N SER A 166 -17.12 22.09 -15.60
CA SER A 166 -18.10 21.76 -16.65
C SER A 166 -17.87 20.42 -17.35
N LEU A 167 -16.64 19.90 -17.40
CA LEU A 167 -16.38 18.55 -17.88
C LEU A 167 -16.85 17.51 -16.86
N PHE A 168 -16.59 17.75 -15.57
CA PHE A 168 -17.00 16.83 -14.50
C PHE A 168 -18.52 16.80 -14.28
N ASP A 169 -19.23 17.88 -14.59
CA ASP A 169 -20.70 17.92 -14.47
C ASP A 169 -21.41 17.01 -15.48
N VAL A 170 -20.75 16.67 -16.58
CA VAL A 170 -21.32 15.85 -17.68
C VAL A 170 -20.53 14.56 -17.92
N CYS A 171 -19.52 14.26 -17.10
CA CYS A 171 -18.71 13.07 -17.31
C CYS A 171 -19.47 11.80 -16.91
N ASP A 172 -19.20 10.74 -17.64
CA ASP A 172 -19.56 9.37 -17.30
C ASP A 172 -18.31 8.53 -16.97
N LYS A 173 -18.54 7.24 -16.70
CA LYS A 173 -17.50 6.27 -16.37
C LYS A 173 -16.44 6.04 -17.44
N PHE A 174 -16.63 6.51 -18.67
CA PHE A 174 -15.69 6.34 -19.80
C PHE A 174 -15.10 7.67 -20.31
N THR A 175 -15.59 8.80 -19.80
CA THR A 175 -15.18 10.14 -20.24
C THR A 175 -13.68 10.34 -20.12
N PHE A 176 -13.09 9.89 -19.01
CA PHE A 176 -11.64 9.90 -18.83
C PHE A 176 -11.04 8.57 -19.31
N ARG A 177 -9.95 8.64 -20.09
CA ARG A 177 -9.32 7.48 -20.72
C ARG A 177 -8.39 6.73 -19.77
N VAL A 178 -8.86 6.48 -18.55
CA VAL A 178 -8.10 5.86 -17.46
C VAL A 178 -7.76 4.41 -17.83
N PRO A 179 -6.48 4.02 -17.79
CA PRO A 179 -6.08 2.64 -18.06
C PRO A 179 -6.08 1.79 -16.78
N LEU A 180 -6.56 0.54 -16.90
CA LEU A 180 -6.39 -0.49 -15.86
C LEU A 180 -5.26 -1.44 -16.27
N ILE A 181 -4.34 -1.70 -15.34
CA ILE A 181 -3.09 -2.42 -15.61
C ILE A 181 -2.92 -3.55 -14.58
N ARG A 182 -2.47 -4.72 -15.03
CA ARG A 182 -2.04 -5.83 -14.17
C ARG A 182 -0.57 -6.14 -14.44
N GLY A 183 0.27 -6.03 -13.42
CA GLY A 183 1.72 -6.08 -13.57
C GLY A 183 2.17 -5.00 -14.57
N ARG A 184 2.66 -5.44 -15.73
CA ARG A 184 3.03 -4.57 -16.87
C ARG A 184 2.08 -4.64 -18.06
N LYS A 185 0.97 -5.37 -17.94
CA LYS A 185 0.00 -5.57 -19.03
C LYS A 185 -1.15 -4.57 -18.90
N LEU A 186 -1.38 -3.78 -19.94
CA LEU A 186 -2.61 -3.00 -20.08
C LEU A 186 -3.80 -3.95 -20.28
N ILE A 187 -4.79 -3.86 -19.41
CA ILE A 187 -5.98 -4.72 -19.42
C ILE A 187 -7.14 -4.04 -20.12
N GLU A 188 -7.38 -2.76 -19.84
CA GLU A 188 -8.55 -2.03 -20.33
C GLU A 188 -8.26 -0.53 -20.40
N VAL A 189 -8.72 0.15 -21.47
CA VAL A 189 -8.69 1.62 -21.60
C VAL A 189 -9.77 2.12 -22.58
N PRO A 190 -10.65 3.06 -22.20
CA PRO A 190 -10.94 3.46 -20.81
C PRO A 190 -11.43 2.25 -20.01
N THR A 191 -11.00 2.14 -18.76
CA THR A 191 -11.61 1.18 -17.85
C THR A 191 -12.98 1.66 -17.40
N ASP A 192 -13.95 0.76 -17.27
CA ASP A 192 -15.20 1.07 -16.58
C ASP A 192 -14.89 1.42 -15.10
N GLN A 193 -15.02 2.70 -14.76
CA GLN A 193 -14.66 3.22 -13.44
C GLN A 193 -15.62 2.79 -12.33
N GLU A 194 -16.89 2.48 -12.65
CA GLU A 194 -17.89 2.01 -11.68
C GLU A 194 -17.51 0.65 -11.10
N LEU A 195 -16.70 -0.13 -11.84
CA LEU A 195 -16.27 -1.46 -11.44
C LEU A 195 -14.98 -1.46 -10.60
N LEU A 196 -14.28 -0.33 -10.48
CA LEU A 196 -12.95 -0.30 -9.86
C LEU A 196 -12.95 -0.78 -8.41
N THR A 197 -13.91 -0.36 -7.59
CA THR A 197 -14.03 -0.82 -6.21
C THR A 197 -14.16 -2.34 -6.15
N LYS A 198 -15.12 -2.92 -6.90
CA LYS A 198 -15.34 -4.38 -6.94
C LYS A 198 -14.10 -5.13 -7.44
N ARG A 199 -13.48 -4.62 -8.50
CA ARG A 199 -12.30 -5.24 -9.13
C ARG A 199 -11.09 -5.21 -8.19
N TYR A 200 -10.80 -4.07 -7.56
CA TYR A 200 -9.70 -3.95 -6.60
C TYR A 200 -9.93 -4.82 -5.37
N THR A 201 -11.14 -4.85 -4.82
CA THR A 201 -11.47 -5.72 -3.68
C THR A 201 -11.31 -7.19 -4.03
N THR A 202 -11.85 -7.62 -5.17
CA THR A 202 -11.76 -9.03 -5.61
C THR A 202 -10.29 -9.44 -5.81
N GLU A 203 -9.50 -8.60 -6.47
CA GLU A 203 -8.10 -8.89 -6.72
C GLU A 203 -7.28 -8.85 -5.41
N ALA A 204 -7.59 -7.95 -4.48
CA ALA A 204 -6.89 -7.83 -3.21
C ALA A 204 -7.14 -9.06 -2.33
N VAL A 205 -8.39 -9.50 -2.20
CA VAL A 205 -8.74 -10.71 -1.44
C VAL A 205 -8.06 -11.95 -2.07
N LYS A 206 -8.07 -12.05 -3.39
CA LYS A 206 -7.38 -13.14 -4.10
C LYS A 206 -5.86 -13.13 -3.84
N TRP A 207 -5.23 -11.96 -3.93
CA TRP A 207 -3.78 -11.84 -3.75
C TRP A 207 -3.37 -12.11 -2.29
N ILE A 208 -4.11 -11.56 -1.32
CA ILE A 208 -3.88 -11.81 0.11
C ILE A 208 -4.10 -13.29 0.44
N GLY A 209 -5.11 -13.95 -0.12
CA GLY A 209 -5.34 -15.38 0.15
C GLY A 209 -4.29 -16.33 -0.46
N ALA A 210 -3.45 -15.83 -1.37
CA ALA A 210 -2.43 -16.62 -2.06
C ALA A 210 -1.00 -16.40 -1.51
N ASN A 211 -0.82 -15.53 -0.52
CA ASN A 211 0.46 -15.18 0.10
C ASN A 211 0.35 -15.18 1.62
#